data_AF-A0A7W9PUJ2-F1
#
_entry.id   AF-A0A7W9PUJ2-F1
#
_cell.length_a   1.000
_cell.length_b   1.000
_cell.length_c   1.000
_cell.angle_alpha   90.00
_cell.angle_beta   90.00
_cell.angle_gamma   90.00
#
_symmetry.space_group_name_H-M   'P 1'
#
loop_
_entity.id
_entity.type
_entity.pdbx_description
1 polymer ?
#
loop_
_entity_poly.entity_id
_entity_poly.type
_entity_poly.pdbx_seq_one_letter_code
_entity_poly.pdbx_strand_id
1 'polypeptide(L)'
;MHHHGYLWTGPKERFDNEALRRPPHPEPPPAGSRPELIQRHREVAAEFRTVDLPPLETAFWLLKPGSLICDTWDEAEEAAAWIGTRLAAYVHRFAAERDRDTTRLARLVDSAAERLGSGSDVSFGFYLERPSSLVVLRRLAPSVLQETRKPPKTLGGSCV
;
A
#
# COMPACT_ATOMS: atom_id res chain seq x y z
N MET A 1 5.39 -11.11 -15.55
CA MET A 1 4.40 -10.29 -14.80
C MET A 1 5.19 -9.23 -14.05
N HIS A 2 4.61 -8.11 -13.63
CA HIS A 2 5.39 -7.12 -12.88
C HIS A 2 4.70 -6.72 -11.58
N HIS A 3 5.48 -6.58 -10.53
CA HIS A 3 5.02 -6.42 -9.17
C HIS A 3 5.56 -5.12 -8.58
N HIS A 4 4.68 -4.37 -7.91
CA HIS A 4 5.06 -3.17 -7.17
C HIS A 4 4.88 -3.37 -5.67
N GLY A 5 5.91 -3.04 -4.89
CA GLY A 5 5.88 -3.06 -3.43
C GLY A 5 5.56 -1.69 -2.86
N TYR A 6 4.55 -1.65 -1.99
CA TYR A 6 4.18 -0.46 -1.23
C TYR A 6 4.28 -0.77 0.26
N LEU A 7 4.77 0.21 1.02
CA LEU A 7 4.89 0.17 2.46
C LEU A 7 4.32 1.46 3.02
N TRP A 8 3.45 1.35 4.02
CA TRP A 8 3.01 2.49 4.79
C TRP A 8 3.08 2.18 6.27
N THR A 9 3.66 3.11 7.02
CA THR A 9 3.63 3.14 8.48
C THR A 9 3.18 4.51 8.95
N GLY A 10 2.37 4.54 10.01
CA GLY A 10 1.98 5.81 10.59
C GLY A 10 0.89 5.72 11.64
N PRO A 11 0.51 6.88 12.22
CA PRO A 11 -0.51 6.96 13.24
C PRO A 11 -1.86 6.46 12.72
N LYS A 12 -2.57 5.72 13.57
CA LYS A 12 -3.90 5.18 13.28
C LYS A 12 -4.89 6.30 12.97
N GLU A 13 -4.78 7.44 13.63
CA GLU A 13 -5.63 8.61 13.40
C GLU A 13 -5.51 9.11 11.95
N ARG A 14 -4.31 9.01 11.37
CA ARG A 14 -4.06 9.36 9.97
C ARG A 14 -4.66 8.32 9.02
N PHE A 15 -4.49 7.04 9.35
CA PHE A 15 -5.09 5.93 8.60
C PHE A 15 -6.62 5.96 8.63
N ASP A 16 -7.21 6.42 9.73
CA ASP A 16 -8.66 6.54 9.92
C ASP A 16 -9.26 7.73 9.16
N ASN A 17 -8.45 8.58 8.50
CA ASN A 17 -8.93 9.58 7.56
C ASN A 17 -9.40 8.93 6.25
N GLU A 18 -10.56 8.29 6.32
CA GLU A 18 -11.11 7.45 5.27
C GLU A 18 -11.35 8.21 3.95
N ALA A 19 -11.72 9.49 4.00
CA ALA A 19 -12.06 10.21 2.77
C ALA A 19 -10.85 10.38 1.83
N LEU A 20 -9.63 10.47 2.38
CA LEU A 20 -8.40 10.53 1.59
C LEU A 20 -7.94 9.14 1.08
N ARG A 21 -8.64 8.08 1.48
CA ARG A 21 -8.39 6.69 1.07
C ARG A 21 -9.37 6.21 0.00
N ARG A 22 -10.34 7.04 -0.37
CA ARG A 22 -11.32 6.82 -1.44
C ARG A 22 -11.04 7.79 -2.60
N PRO A 23 -11.13 7.34 -3.86
CA PRO A 23 -11.19 8.27 -4.97
C PRO A 23 -12.35 9.26 -4.79
N PRO A 24 -12.22 10.51 -5.27
CA PRO A 24 -13.34 11.44 -5.28
C PRO A 24 -14.52 10.87 -6.09
N HIS A 25 -15.75 11.21 -5.69
CA HIS A 25 -16.91 10.91 -6.52
C HIS A 25 -16.75 11.59 -7.90
N PRO A 26 -17.01 10.89 -9.02
CA PRO A 26 -16.79 11.44 -10.36
C PRO A 26 -17.59 12.72 -10.62
N GLU A 27 -18.83 12.76 -10.12
CA GLU A 27 -19.69 13.93 -10.22
C GLU A 27 -19.48 14.82 -8.98
N PRO A 28 -19.28 16.14 -9.17
CA PRO A 28 -19.19 17.07 -8.06
C PRO A 28 -20.56 17.21 -7.36
N PRO A 29 -20.59 17.62 -6.08
CA PRO A 29 -21.84 17.93 -5.39
C PRO A 29 -22.65 18.99 -6.16
N PRO A 30 -23.99 18.86 -6.23
CA PRO A 30 -24.85 19.82 -6.93
C PRO A 30 -24.66 21.27 -6.44
N ALA A 31 -24.89 22.23 -7.33
CA ALA A 31 -24.94 23.64 -6.96
C ALA A 31 -26.01 23.88 -5.87
N GLY A 32 -25.64 24.55 -4.77
CA GLY A 32 -26.49 24.70 -3.59
C GLY A 32 -26.27 23.65 -2.49
N SER A 33 -25.38 22.67 -2.71
CA SER A 33 -24.92 21.78 -1.64
C SER A 33 -24.26 22.56 -0.51
N ARG A 34 -24.25 21.95 0.69
CA ARG A 34 -23.55 22.48 1.87
C ARG A 34 -22.08 22.83 1.52
N PRO A 35 -21.57 24.02 1.89
CA PRO A 35 -20.21 24.44 1.56
C PRO A 35 -19.14 23.43 2.00
N GLU A 36 -19.34 22.77 3.14
CA GLU A 36 -18.42 21.79 3.70
C GLU A 36 -18.29 20.55 2.80
N LEU A 37 -19.39 20.14 2.14
CA LEU A 37 -19.39 19.00 1.23
C LEU A 37 -18.63 19.34 -0.08
N ILE A 38 -18.84 20.54 -0.60
CA ILE A 38 -18.12 21.04 -1.79
C ILE A 38 -16.63 21.13 -1.50
N GLN A 39 -16.27 21.69 -0.34
CA GLN A 39 -14.88 21.81 0.09
C GLN A 39 -14.23 20.44 0.27
N ARG A 40 -14.93 19.48 0.91
CA ARG A 40 -14.43 18.12 1.10
C ARG A 40 -14.20 17.39 -0.23
N HIS A 41 -15.11 17.53 -1.19
CA HIS A 41 -14.93 16.94 -2.53
C HIS A 41 -13.67 17.50 -3.22
N ARG A 42 -13.47 18.81 -3.16
CA ARG A 42 -12.27 19.48 -3.73
C ARG A 42 -10.98 18.99 -3.09
N GLU A 43 -10.95 18.86 -1.76
CA GLU A 43 -9.79 18.32 -1.02
C GLU A 43 -9.47 16.91 -1.47
N VAL A 44 -10.46 16.01 -1.49
CA VAL A 44 -10.23 14.61 -1.89
C VAL A 44 -9.78 14.54 -3.36
N ALA A 45 -10.36 15.35 -4.24
CA ALA A 45 -9.99 15.38 -5.65
C ALA A 45 -8.54 15.86 -5.89
N ALA A 46 -8.06 16.79 -5.06
CA ALA A 46 -6.69 17.28 -5.11
C ALA A 46 -5.71 16.26 -4.49
N GLU A 47 -6.03 15.71 -3.32
CA GLU A 47 -5.09 14.99 -2.47
C GLU A 47 -5.06 13.48 -2.70
N PHE A 48 -6.16 12.86 -3.14
CA PHE A 48 -6.27 11.40 -3.20
C PHE A 48 -5.14 10.75 -4.00
N ARG A 49 -4.71 11.36 -5.11
CA ARG A 49 -3.63 10.79 -5.93
C ARG A 49 -2.27 10.91 -5.26
N THR A 50 -2.00 11.99 -4.54
CA THR A 50 -0.65 12.31 -4.04
C THR A 50 -0.41 11.87 -2.59
N VAL A 51 -1.48 11.72 -1.80
CA VAL A 51 -1.36 11.27 -0.41
C VAL A 51 -0.81 9.84 -0.35
N ASP A 52 0.13 9.60 0.54
CA ASP A 52 0.76 8.31 0.85
C ASP A 52 -0.13 7.37 1.69
N LEU A 53 -1.37 7.78 2.00
CA LEU A 53 -2.30 6.95 2.74
C LEU A 53 -2.71 5.71 1.91
N PRO A 54 -2.74 4.52 2.55
CA PRO A 54 -3.21 3.32 1.88
C PRO A 54 -4.67 3.50 1.44
N PRO A 55 -5.00 3.37 0.15
CA PRO A 55 -6.37 3.39 -0.32
C PRO A 55 -7.20 2.25 0.28
N LEU A 56 -8.53 2.38 0.23
CA LEU A 56 -9.44 1.32 0.68
C LEU A 56 -9.37 0.08 -0.18
N GLU A 57 -9.22 0.25 -1.50
CA GLU A 57 -9.04 -0.85 -2.43
C GLU A 57 -7.59 -0.91 -2.88
N THR A 58 -7.01 -2.11 -2.84
CA THR A 58 -5.63 -2.37 -3.25
C THR A 58 -5.33 -1.89 -4.66
N ALA A 59 -6.31 -1.96 -5.56
CA ALA A 59 -6.17 -1.49 -6.92
C ALA A 59 -5.79 0.00 -6.99
N PHE A 60 -6.29 0.85 -6.11
CA PHE A 60 -6.05 2.29 -6.24
C PHE A 60 -4.61 2.72 -5.93
N TRP A 61 -3.73 1.83 -5.49
CA TRP A 61 -2.30 2.11 -5.46
C TRP A 61 -1.72 2.45 -6.83
N LEU A 62 -2.24 1.89 -7.93
CA LEU A 62 -1.77 2.24 -9.28
C LEU A 62 -2.16 3.66 -9.72
N LEU A 63 -3.09 4.31 -9.00
CA LEU A 63 -3.43 5.71 -9.25
C LEU A 63 -2.47 6.68 -8.54
N LYS A 64 -1.63 6.17 -7.64
CA LYS A 64 -0.67 6.96 -6.88
C LYS A 64 0.63 7.19 -7.68
N PRO A 65 1.40 8.25 -7.38
CA PRO A 65 2.71 8.47 -7.96
C PRO A 65 3.64 7.29 -7.77
N GLY A 66 4.46 7.04 -8.80
CA GLY A 66 5.51 6.01 -8.74
C GLY A 66 6.57 6.28 -7.67
N SER A 67 6.64 7.50 -7.12
CA SER A 67 7.52 7.83 -5.98
C SER A 67 7.13 7.13 -4.68
N LEU A 68 5.91 6.58 -4.58
CA LEU A 68 5.49 5.75 -3.44
C LEU A 68 5.81 4.27 -3.61
N ILE A 69 6.31 3.86 -4.77
CA ILE A 69 6.77 2.50 -5.01
C ILE A 69 8.10 2.33 -4.29
N CYS A 70 8.14 1.44 -3.30
CA CYS A 70 9.36 1.16 -2.56
C CYS A 70 10.36 0.37 -3.41
N ASP A 71 9.86 -0.60 -4.18
CA ASP A 71 10.67 -1.47 -5.04
C ASP A 71 9.76 -2.24 -6.02
N THR A 72 10.35 -2.89 -7.02
CA THR A 72 9.64 -3.59 -8.10
C THR A 72 10.33 -4.88 -8.55
N TRP A 73 9.55 -5.88 -8.94
CA TRP A 73 10.06 -7.21 -9.33
C TRP A 73 9.28 -7.81 -10.47
N ASP A 74 9.92 -8.69 -11.22
CA ASP A 74 9.27 -9.46 -12.29
C ASP A 74 8.81 -10.84 -11.79
N GLU A 75 9.41 -11.35 -10.72
CA GLU A 75 9.15 -12.68 -10.18
C GLU A 75 8.30 -12.67 -8.91
N ALA A 76 7.45 -13.71 -8.79
CA ALA A 76 6.54 -13.87 -7.66
C ALA A 76 7.29 -13.97 -6.32
N GLU A 77 8.36 -14.75 -6.32
CA GLU A 77 9.16 -15.17 -5.17
C GLU A 77 10.03 -14.03 -4.62
N GLU A 78 10.70 -13.28 -5.49
CA GLU A 78 11.55 -12.14 -5.08
C GLU A 78 10.75 -11.12 -4.27
N ALA A 79 9.56 -10.81 -4.75
CA ALA A 79 8.69 -9.85 -4.10
C ALA A 79 7.96 -10.42 -2.87
N ALA A 80 7.82 -11.75 -2.75
CA ALA A 80 7.36 -12.38 -1.50
C ALA A 80 8.49 -12.35 -0.45
N ALA A 81 9.74 -12.58 -0.86
CA ALA A 81 10.91 -12.44 0.00
C ALA A 81 11.07 -11.00 0.52
N TRP A 82 10.77 -9.99 -0.31
CA TRP A 82 10.71 -8.59 0.14
C TRP A 82 9.64 -8.38 1.22
N ILE A 83 8.43 -8.93 1.05
CA ILE A 83 7.39 -8.89 2.09
C ILE A 83 7.91 -9.51 3.39
N GLY A 84 8.53 -10.69 3.32
CA GLY A 84 9.12 -11.36 4.48
C GLY A 84 10.16 -10.49 5.20
N THR A 85 11.02 -9.82 4.43
CA THR A 85 12.02 -8.88 4.97
C THR A 85 11.36 -7.71 5.70
N ARG A 86 10.28 -7.15 5.15
CA ARG A 86 9.52 -6.07 5.83
C ARG A 86 8.82 -6.58 7.08
N LEU A 87 8.17 -7.74 7.04
CA LEU A 87 7.53 -8.31 8.24
C LEU A 87 8.54 -8.56 9.35
N ALA A 88 9.72 -9.12 9.04
CA ALA A 88 10.79 -9.34 9.99
C ALA A 88 11.32 -8.04 10.59
N ALA A 89 11.44 -6.96 9.79
CA ALA A 89 11.87 -5.66 10.27
C ALA A 89 10.91 -5.04 11.30
N TYR A 90 9.60 -5.31 11.19
CA TYR A 90 8.57 -4.71 12.06
C TYR A 90 8.04 -5.65 13.15
N VAL A 91 8.38 -6.93 13.14
CA VAL A 91 7.76 -7.95 14.01
C VAL A 91 7.79 -7.58 15.50
N HIS A 92 8.91 -7.01 15.96
CA HIS A 92 9.08 -6.59 17.36
C HIS A 92 8.09 -5.49 17.78
N ARG A 93 7.57 -4.72 16.83
CA ARG A 93 6.62 -3.61 17.05
C ARG A 93 5.16 -4.03 16.90
N PHE A 94 4.84 -5.24 16.45
CA PHE A 94 3.44 -5.65 16.31
C PHE A 94 2.75 -5.65 17.67
N ALA A 95 1.51 -5.15 17.76
CA ALA A 95 0.82 -5.02 19.02
C ALA A 95 0.35 -6.37 19.59
N ALA A 96 -0.06 -7.31 18.72
CA ALA A 96 -0.57 -8.61 19.13
C ALA A 96 0.52 -9.69 19.07
N GLU A 97 0.67 -10.48 20.14
CA GLU A 97 1.64 -11.57 20.21
C GLU A 97 1.49 -12.59 19.08
N ARG A 98 0.25 -12.94 18.70
CA ARG A 98 -0.02 -13.85 17.58
C ARG A 98 0.57 -13.36 16.26
N ASP A 99 0.69 -12.05 16.08
CA ASP A 99 1.23 -11.48 14.84
C ASP A 99 2.76 -11.55 14.85
N ARG A 100 3.40 -11.74 16.02
CA ARG A 100 4.84 -11.95 16.18
C ARG A 100 5.27 -13.41 15.97
N ASP A 101 4.34 -14.35 15.85
CA ASP A 101 4.64 -15.76 15.59
C ASP A 101 5.33 -15.93 14.24
N THR A 102 6.61 -16.33 14.27
CA THR A 102 7.44 -16.53 13.09
C THR A 102 6.90 -17.60 12.15
N THR A 103 6.25 -18.64 12.69
CA THR A 103 5.62 -19.71 11.90
C THR A 103 4.45 -19.15 11.11
N ARG A 104 3.64 -18.28 11.74
CA ARG A 104 2.55 -17.59 11.07
C ARG A 104 3.06 -16.63 9.99
N LEU A 105 4.12 -15.87 10.27
CA LEU A 105 4.71 -14.96 9.30
C LEU A 105 5.27 -15.69 8.08
N ALA A 106 5.94 -16.83 8.28
CA ALA A 106 6.40 -17.68 7.17
C ALA A 106 5.24 -18.12 6.27
N ARG A 107 4.13 -18.62 6.85
CA ARG A 107 2.93 -18.99 6.08
C ARG A 107 2.32 -17.83 5.30
N LEU A 108 2.36 -16.61 5.83
CA LEU A 108 1.89 -15.43 5.10
C LEU A 108 2.77 -15.12 3.88
N VAL A 109 4.08 -15.30 4.00
CA VAL A 109 5.03 -15.12 2.90
C VAL A 109 4.83 -16.20 1.83
N ASP A 110 4.69 -17.46 2.22
CA ASP A 110 4.43 -18.56 1.30
C ASP A 110 3.11 -18.35 0.54
N SER A 111 2.03 -18.02 1.25
CA SER A 111 0.74 -17.69 0.65
C SER A 111 0.83 -16.47 -0.27
N ALA A 112 1.67 -15.48 0.06
CA ALA A 112 1.90 -14.35 -0.82
C ALA A 112 2.56 -14.79 -2.13
N ALA A 113 3.59 -15.64 -2.08
CA ALA A 113 4.25 -16.15 -3.28
C ALA A 113 3.26 -16.87 -4.22
N GLU A 114 2.42 -17.76 -3.67
CA GLU A 114 1.40 -18.48 -4.44
C GLU A 114 0.37 -17.54 -5.09
N ARG A 115 -0.18 -16.61 -4.31
CA ARG A 115 -1.16 -15.64 -4.81
C ARG A 115 -0.58 -14.75 -5.89
N LEU A 116 0.67 -14.35 -5.74
CA LEU A 116 1.31 -13.43 -6.68
C LEU A 116 1.72 -14.16 -7.96
N GLY A 117 2.16 -15.42 -7.86
CA GLY A 117 2.43 -16.29 -9.01
C GLY A 117 1.17 -16.62 -9.83
N SER A 118 0.00 -16.65 -9.18
CA SER A 118 -1.30 -16.80 -9.85
C SER A 118 -1.91 -15.48 -10.36
N GLY A 119 -1.22 -14.36 -10.22
CA GLY A 119 -1.69 -13.05 -10.69
C GLY A 119 -2.69 -12.35 -9.76
N SER A 120 -2.83 -12.80 -8.52
CA SER A 120 -3.65 -12.13 -7.50
C SER A 120 -2.88 -11.07 -6.72
N ASP A 121 -3.55 -10.01 -6.29
CA ASP A 121 -2.98 -8.99 -5.40
C ASP A 121 -2.91 -9.49 -3.93
N VAL A 122 -1.99 -8.91 -3.15
CA VAL A 122 -1.79 -9.23 -1.72
C VAL A 122 -1.68 -7.94 -0.90
N SER A 123 -2.35 -7.92 0.26
CA SER A 123 -2.30 -6.81 1.21
C SER A 123 -2.33 -7.36 2.63
N PHE A 124 -1.44 -6.87 3.48
CA PHE A 124 -1.38 -7.20 4.89
C PHE A 124 -1.46 -5.92 5.73
N GLY A 125 -2.26 -5.96 6.79
CA GLY A 125 -2.41 -4.87 7.74
C GLY A 125 -2.10 -5.35 9.16
N PHE A 126 -1.24 -4.63 9.87
CA PHE A 126 -0.87 -4.93 11.24
C PHE A 126 -1.00 -3.68 12.11
N TYR A 127 -1.51 -3.85 13.32
CA TYR A 127 -1.38 -2.83 14.35
C TYR A 127 0.01 -2.92 14.95
N LEU A 128 0.73 -1.79 14.98
CA LEU A 128 1.98 -1.67 15.71
C LEU A 128 1.69 -1.17 17.13
N GLU A 129 2.73 -1.06 17.97
CA GLU A 129 2.64 -0.34 19.25
C GLU A 129 1.96 1.02 19.04
N ARG A 130 0.95 1.29 19.88
CA ARG A 130 0.06 2.44 19.66
C ARG A 130 0.86 3.74 19.68
N PRO A 131 0.56 4.67 18.76
CA PRO A 131 -0.61 4.71 17.89
C PRO A 131 -0.37 4.21 16.45
N SER A 132 0.66 3.38 16.18
CA SER A 132 1.06 3.14 14.79
C SER A 132 0.39 1.92 14.14
N SER A 133 0.30 1.93 12.81
CA SER A 133 -0.13 0.80 11.98
C SER A 133 0.81 0.63 10.79
N LEU A 134 0.88 -0.60 10.29
CA LEU A 134 1.67 -1.01 9.14
C LEU A 134 0.73 -1.58 8.08
N VAL A 135 0.84 -1.10 6.85
CA VAL A 135 0.23 -1.72 5.68
C VAL A 135 1.34 -2.09 4.69
N VAL A 136 1.44 -3.37 4.37
CA VAL A 136 2.32 -3.89 3.32
C VAL A 136 1.43 -4.35 2.19
N LEU A 137 1.64 -3.81 1.00
CA LEU A 137 0.80 -4.11 -0.13
C LEU A 137 1.63 -4.42 -1.37
N ARG A 138 1.12 -5.37 -2.15
CA ARG A 138 1.66 -5.74 -3.45
C ARG A 138 0.55 -5.89 -4.47
N ARG A 139 0.74 -5.25 -5.62
CA ARG A 139 -0.16 -5.32 -6.78
C ARG A 139 0.59 -5.80 -8.02
N LEU A 140 -0.07 -6.60 -8.86
CA LEU A 140 0.37 -6.85 -10.23
C LEU A 140 0.00 -5.67 -11.13
N ALA A 141 0.99 -5.14 -11.86
CA ALA A 141 0.74 -4.25 -12.98
C ALA A 141 0.60 -5.09 -14.27
N PRO A 142 -0.42 -4.84 -15.11
CA PRO A 142 -0.45 -5.39 -16.46
C PRO A 142 0.76 -4.85 -17.25
N SER A 143 1.44 -5.72 -18.00
CA SER A 143 2.68 -5.41 -18.75
C SER A 143 2.59 -4.25 -19.75
N VAL A 144 1.41 -3.68 -19.98
CA VAL A 144 1.14 -2.71 -21.06
C VAL A 144 1.61 -1.27 -20.73
N LEU A 145 2.05 -0.98 -19.49
CA LEU A 145 2.46 0.39 -19.10
C LEU A 145 3.97 0.59 -18.86
N GLN A 146 4.82 -0.40 -19.17
CA GLN A 146 6.21 -0.43 -18.71
C GLN A 146 7.30 0.20 -19.58
N GLU A 147 6.97 0.90 -20.67
CA GLU A 147 8.06 1.48 -21.49
C GLU A 147 8.64 2.78 -20.92
N THR A 148 8.05 3.38 -19.87
CA THR A 148 8.65 4.56 -19.24
C THR A 148 8.50 4.50 -17.73
N ARG A 149 9.58 4.78 -17.00
CA ARG A 149 9.70 4.83 -15.51
C ARG A 149 10.17 3.54 -14.84
N LYS A 150 11.32 3.02 -15.27
CA LYS A 150 12.20 2.26 -14.38
C LYS A 150 13.03 3.28 -13.58
N PRO A 151 12.82 3.48 -12.26
CA PRO A 151 13.76 4.27 -11.48
C PRO A 151 15.12 3.57 -11.46
N PRO A 152 16.24 4.31 -11.37
CA PRO A 152 17.56 3.69 -11.28
C PRO A 152 17.59 2.76 -10.06
N LYS A 153 18.20 1.58 -10.21
CA LYS A 153 18.47 0.65 -9.11
C LYS A 153 19.40 1.35 -8.10
N THR A 154 18.83 2.09 -7.15
CA THR A 154 19.57 2.64 -6.02
C THR A 154 19.79 1.53 -5.01
N LEU A 155 21.06 1.17 -4.81
CA LEU A 155 21.53 0.42 -3.65
C LEU A 155 20.99 1.10 -2.38
N GLY A 156 20.18 0.38 -1.59
CA GLY A 156 19.95 0.68 -0.19
C GLY A 156 19.26 2.01 0.14
N GLY A 157 18.07 2.26 -0.40
CA GLY A 157 17.15 3.25 0.16
C GLY A 157 16.24 2.59 1.18
N SER A 158 16.55 2.70 2.48
CA SER A 158 15.68 2.22 3.54
C SER A 158 14.42 3.10 3.58
N CYS A 159 13.27 2.56 3.14
CA CYS A 159 11.99 3.07 3.61
C CYS A 159 11.91 2.82 5.11
N VAL A 160 12.02 3.90 5.90
CA VAL A 160 11.92 3.91 7.37
C VAL A 160 10.47 3.73 7.80
#